data_AF-A0AAT9HTM1-F1
#
_entry.id   AF-A0AAT9HTM1-F1
#
_cell.length_a   1.000
_cell.length_b   1.000
_cell.length_c   1.000
_cell.angle_alpha   90.00
_cell.angle_beta   90.00
_cell.angle_gamma   90.00
#
_symmetry.space_group_name_H-M   'P 1'
#
loop_
_entity.id
_entity.type
_entity.pdbx_description
1 polymer ?
#
loop_
_entity_poly.entity_id
_entity_poly.type
_entity_poly.pdbx_seq_one_letter_code
_entity_poly.pdbx_strand_id
1 'polypeptide(L)'
;MTDYVAPKGVRIADADRVRLGAHLAEGTTVMHEGFVNFNAGTLGTSMVEGRVSAGVVIGDGSDIGGGASTMGTLSGGGNVRITIGERCLVGAEAGVGIALGDECVVEAGLYVTAGTRVTMPDGEVVKARELSGASHILFRRNSVTGTVEARPNNAVWGGLNEVLHSHN
;
A
#
# COMPACT_ATOMS: atom_id res chain seq x y z
N MET A 1 -12.38 -8.24 -16.95
CA MET A 1 -13.09 -9.04 -15.91
C MET A 1 -14.59 -9.08 -16.21
N THR A 2 -15.17 -7.90 -16.45
CA THR A 2 -16.61 -7.66 -16.67
C THR A 2 -17.21 -8.41 -17.84
N ASP A 3 -16.43 -8.79 -18.85
CA ASP A 3 -16.89 -9.62 -19.97
C ASP A 3 -17.26 -11.05 -19.53
N TYR A 4 -16.81 -11.48 -18.35
CA TYR A 4 -17.07 -12.81 -17.78
C TYR A 4 -17.92 -12.74 -16.51
N VAL A 5 -17.61 -11.79 -15.62
CA VAL A 5 -18.32 -11.60 -14.35
C VAL A 5 -18.30 -10.14 -13.92
N ALA A 6 -19.47 -9.63 -13.51
CA ALA A 6 -19.63 -8.34 -12.86
C ALA A 6 -20.01 -8.57 -11.39
N PRO A 7 -19.06 -8.45 -10.44
CA PRO A 7 -19.34 -8.68 -9.03
C PRO A 7 -20.34 -7.66 -8.47
N LYS A 8 -21.24 -8.12 -7.59
CA LYS A 8 -22.26 -7.28 -6.97
C LYS A 8 -21.61 -6.26 -6.03
N GLY A 9 -22.15 -5.04 -6.01
CA GLY A 9 -21.74 -4.00 -5.07
C GLY A 9 -20.35 -3.41 -5.37
N VAL A 10 -19.81 -3.66 -6.57
CA VAL A 10 -18.55 -3.12 -7.05
C VAL A 10 -18.81 -2.10 -8.16
N ARG A 11 -18.03 -1.02 -8.18
CA ARG A 11 -18.02 -0.05 -9.28
C ARG A 11 -16.67 -0.05 -9.98
N ILE A 12 -16.69 -0.03 -11.31
CA ILE A 12 -15.49 0.04 -12.14
C ILE A 12 -15.74 1.11 -13.20
N ALA A 13 -14.99 2.20 -13.15
CA ALA A 13 -15.18 3.34 -14.04
C ALA A 13 -14.64 3.06 -15.46
N ASP A 14 -13.50 2.38 -15.55
CA ASP A 14 -12.91 1.87 -16.79
C ASP A 14 -12.64 0.37 -16.65
N ALA A 15 -13.44 -0.45 -17.34
CA ALA A 15 -13.38 -1.89 -17.23
C ALA A 15 -12.15 -2.51 -17.91
N ASP A 16 -11.49 -1.79 -18.82
CA ASP A 16 -10.29 -2.25 -19.52
C ASP A 16 -9.12 -2.47 -18.55
N ARG A 17 -9.17 -1.84 -17.38
CA ARG A 17 -8.11 -1.85 -16.37
C ARG A 17 -8.30 -2.89 -15.26
N VAL A 18 -9.32 -3.73 -15.34
CA VAL A 18 -9.57 -4.81 -14.38
C VAL A 18 -9.51 -6.17 -15.08
N ARG A 19 -8.43 -6.91 -14.83
CA ARG A 19 -8.19 -8.21 -15.48
C ARG A 19 -9.11 -9.31 -14.93
N LEU A 20 -9.44 -10.28 -15.79
CA LEU A 20 -10.02 -11.55 -15.31
C LEU A 20 -9.06 -12.16 -14.27
N GLY A 21 -9.61 -12.60 -13.14
CA GLY A 21 -8.84 -13.10 -11.99
C GLY A 21 -8.51 -12.05 -10.93
N ALA A 22 -8.90 -10.78 -11.13
CA ALA A 22 -8.96 -9.80 -10.05
C ALA A 22 -10.07 -10.18 -9.05
N HIS A 23 -9.86 -9.90 -7.77
CA HIS A 23 -10.86 -10.06 -6.70
C HIS A 23 -11.25 -8.69 -6.15
N LEU A 24 -12.49 -8.28 -6.36
CA LEU A 24 -13.01 -7.01 -5.85
C LEU A 24 -14.12 -7.31 -4.85
N ALA A 25 -13.88 -7.04 -3.57
CA ALA A 25 -14.88 -7.20 -2.52
C ALA A 25 -16.01 -6.16 -2.64
N GLU A 26 -17.18 -6.49 -2.09
CA GLU A 26 -18.34 -5.58 -2.06
C GLU A 26 -17.95 -4.23 -1.42
N GLY A 27 -18.42 -3.13 -2.03
CA GLY A 27 -18.05 -1.77 -1.64
C GLY A 27 -16.85 -1.20 -2.41
N THR A 28 -16.04 -2.05 -3.06
CA THR A 28 -14.88 -1.60 -3.84
C THR A 28 -15.28 -0.72 -5.01
N THR A 29 -14.54 0.39 -5.18
CA THR A 29 -14.63 1.25 -6.36
C THR A 29 -13.27 1.35 -7.04
N VAL A 30 -13.20 0.93 -8.29
CA VAL A 30 -12.03 1.14 -9.15
C VAL A 30 -12.31 2.33 -10.06
N MET A 31 -11.58 3.43 -9.87
CA MET A 31 -11.69 4.64 -10.68
C MET A 31 -10.91 4.51 -11.99
N HIS A 32 -11.01 5.50 -12.87
CA HIS A 32 -10.44 5.47 -14.22
C HIS A 32 -8.93 5.20 -14.26
N GLU A 33 -8.16 5.71 -13.28
CA GLU A 33 -6.71 5.45 -13.21
C GLU A 33 -6.37 4.16 -12.45
N GLY A 34 -7.37 3.60 -11.75
CA GLY A 34 -7.28 2.34 -11.04
C GLY A 34 -6.92 1.19 -11.99
N PHE A 35 -6.08 0.27 -11.54
CA PHE A 35 -5.76 -0.96 -12.25
C PHE A 35 -5.68 -2.10 -11.25
N VAL A 36 -6.29 -3.24 -11.55
CA VAL A 36 -6.21 -4.44 -10.71
C VAL A 36 -5.87 -5.65 -11.57
N ASN A 37 -4.76 -6.30 -11.21
CA ASN A 37 -4.25 -7.46 -11.92
C ASN A 37 -4.94 -8.76 -11.48
N PHE A 38 -4.59 -9.88 -12.11
CA PHE A 38 -5.03 -11.20 -11.67
C PHE A 38 -4.40 -11.59 -10.32
N ASN A 39 -5.08 -12.44 -9.55
CA ASN A 39 -4.65 -12.89 -8.22
C ASN A 39 -4.31 -11.71 -7.29
N ALA A 40 -5.08 -10.62 -7.41
CA ALA A 40 -4.89 -9.39 -6.69
C ALA A 40 -6.24 -8.70 -6.47
N GLY A 41 -6.26 -7.74 -5.55
CA GLY A 41 -7.39 -6.87 -5.33
C GLY A 41 -7.70 -6.66 -3.87
N THR A 42 -8.98 -6.51 -3.55
CA THR A 42 -9.46 -5.98 -2.27
C THR A 42 -10.19 -7.06 -1.47
N LEU A 43 -10.06 -6.99 -0.14
CA LEU A 43 -10.76 -7.86 0.81
C LEU A 43 -11.94 -7.17 1.51
N GLY A 44 -12.15 -5.87 1.27
CA GLY A 44 -13.26 -5.10 1.81
C GLY A 44 -13.61 -3.88 0.97
N THR A 45 -14.20 -2.87 1.60
CA THR A 45 -14.51 -1.59 0.97
C THR A 45 -13.21 -0.82 0.75
N SER A 46 -12.91 -0.47 -0.49
CA SER A 46 -11.68 0.26 -0.86
C SER A 46 -11.91 1.20 -2.03
N MET A 47 -11.23 2.34 -2.03
CA MET A 47 -11.07 3.18 -3.21
C MET A 47 -9.76 2.83 -3.94
N VAL A 48 -9.86 2.46 -5.22
CA VAL A 48 -8.70 2.08 -6.05
C VAL A 48 -8.58 3.04 -7.23
N GLU A 49 -7.66 3.99 -7.11
CA GLU A 49 -7.32 5.00 -8.11
C GLU A 49 -5.87 4.84 -8.62
N GLY A 50 -5.13 3.88 -8.08
CA GLY A 50 -3.79 3.50 -8.52
C GLY A 50 -3.69 2.03 -8.96
N ARG A 51 -2.46 1.54 -9.08
CA ARG A 51 -2.14 0.22 -9.65
C ARG A 51 -1.94 -0.82 -8.55
N VAL A 52 -2.79 -1.85 -8.58
CA VAL A 52 -2.72 -3.07 -7.75
C VAL A 52 -2.05 -4.19 -8.56
N SER A 53 -0.78 -4.44 -8.29
CA SER A 53 0.02 -5.45 -9.00
C SER A 53 -0.44 -6.88 -8.73
N ALA A 54 -0.05 -7.84 -9.58
CA ALA A 54 -0.39 -9.25 -9.38
C ALA A 54 0.13 -9.76 -8.04
N GLY A 55 -0.70 -10.50 -7.33
CA GLY A 55 -0.40 -10.96 -5.97
C GLY A 55 -0.69 -9.93 -4.89
N VAL A 56 -0.91 -8.65 -5.18
CA VAL A 56 -1.13 -7.65 -4.12
C VAL A 56 -2.54 -7.77 -3.54
N VAL A 57 -2.62 -7.69 -2.21
CA VAL A 57 -3.88 -7.72 -1.45
C VAL A 57 -4.04 -6.42 -0.69
N ILE A 58 -5.23 -5.82 -0.78
CA ILE A 58 -5.63 -4.59 -0.11
C ILE A 58 -6.71 -4.91 0.94
N GLY A 59 -6.45 -4.54 2.20
CA GLY A 59 -7.36 -4.72 3.32
C GLY A 59 -8.56 -3.77 3.30
N ASP A 60 -9.48 -3.99 4.23
CA ASP A 60 -10.71 -3.20 4.35
C ASP A 60 -10.43 -1.74 4.73
N GLY A 61 -11.18 -0.81 4.14
CA GLY A 61 -11.06 0.63 4.37
C GLY A 61 -9.77 1.26 3.84
N SER A 62 -8.96 0.53 3.08
CA SER A 62 -7.70 1.04 2.51
C SER A 62 -7.89 1.67 1.14
N ASP A 63 -7.29 2.83 0.94
CA ASP A 63 -7.38 3.62 -0.28
C ASP A 63 -6.03 3.70 -1.01
N ILE A 64 -6.07 3.44 -2.31
CA ILE A 64 -4.93 3.53 -3.23
C ILE A 64 -5.16 4.74 -4.13
N GLY A 65 -4.53 5.86 -3.80
CA GLY A 65 -4.75 7.15 -4.46
C GLY A 65 -4.35 7.18 -5.93
N GLY A 66 -4.82 8.23 -6.62
CA GLY A 66 -4.65 8.43 -8.07
C GLY A 66 -3.21 8.21 -8.55
N GLY A 67 -3.00 7.28 -9.47
CA GLY A 67 -1.68 7.01 -10.06
C GLY A 67 -0.68 6.29 -9.14
N ALA A 68 -1.06 6.00 -7.90
CA ALA A 68 -0.21 5.31 -6.94
C ALA A 68 0.22 3.92 -7.43
N SER A 69 1.35 3.43 -6.91
CA SER A 69 1.98 2.18 -7.33
C SER A 69 2.10 1.18 -6.18
N THR A 70 1.44 0.03 -6.26
CA THR A 70 1.82 -1.12 -5.44
C THR A 70 2.77 -2.01 -6.24
N MET A 71 3.95 -2.25 -5.70
CA MET A 71 4.97 -3.03 -6.39
C MET A 71 4.58 -4.52 -6.39
N GLY A 72 4.68 -5.19 -7.55
CA GLY A 72 4.51 -6.64 -7.59
C GLY A 72 5.73 -7.35 -6.98
N THR A 73 5.55 -8.61 -6.57
CA THR A 73 6.60 -9.44 -5.95
C THR A 73 7.92 -9.42 -6.75
N LEU A 74 7.85 -9.37 -8.08
CA LEU A 74 9.03 -9.43 -8.96
C LEU A 74 9.76 -8.09 -9.15
N SER A 75 9.20 -6.97 -8.69
CA SER A 75 9.68 -5.64 -9.09
C SER A 75 10.66 -4.99 -8.10
N GLY A 76 11.01 -5.64 -6.98
CA GLY A 76 11.96 -5.07 -6.00
C GLY A 76 12.81 -6.08 -5.22
N GLY A 77 13.12 -7.23 -5.82
CA GLY A 77 14.24 -8.08 -5.37
C GLY A 77 13.95 -9.00 -4.17
N GLY A 78 12.70 -9.36 -3.91
CA GLY A 78 12.34 -10.27 -2.83
C GLY A 78 11.20 -11.23 -3.18
N ASN A 79 11.13 -12.37 -2.48
CA ASN A 79 10.01 -13.32 -2.56
C ASN A 79 8.80 -12.92 -1.71
N VAL A 80 8.80 -11.69 -1.17
CA VAL A 80 7.79 -11.22 -0.21
C VAL A 80 6.61 -10.62 -0.96
N ARG A 81 5.42 -11.12 -0.67
CA ARG A 81 4.16 -10.64 -1.21
C ARG A 81 3.82 -9.29 -0.58
N ILE A 82 3.61 -8.26 -1.41
CA ILE A 82 3.17 -6.96 -0.91
C ILE A 82 1.69 -7.05 -0.51
N THR A 83 1.40 -6.67 0.73
CA THR A 83 0.06 -6.50 1.27
C THR A 83 -0.09 -5.09 1.79
N ILE A 84 -1.27 -4.52 1.65
CA ILE A 84 -1.68 -3.27 2.30
C ILE A 84 -2.76 -3.68 3.29
N GLY A 85 -2.53 -3.41 4.58
CA GLY A 85 -3.47 -3.77 5.66
C GLY A 85 -4.77 -2.98 5.59
N GLU A 86 -5.46 -2.87 6.71
CA GLU A 86 -6.72 -2.14 6.84
C GLU A 86 -6.50 -0.65 7.07
N ARG A 87 -7.46 0.18 6.66
CA ARG A 87 -7.51 1.63 6.95
C ARG A 87 -6.22 2.39 6.56
N CYS A 88 -5.54 1.92 5.52
CA CYS A 88 -4.34 2.57 5.00
C CYS A 88 -4.67 3.61 3.94
N LEU A 89 -3.75 4.55 3.73
CA LEU A 89 -3.82 5.52 2.63
C LEU A 89 -2.48 5.55 1.89
N VAL A 90 -2.47 5.09 0.64
CA VAL A 90 -1.34 5.32 -0.28
C VAL A 90 -1.68 6.56 -1.11
N GLY A 91 -1.01 7.68 -0.85
CA GLY A 91 -1.31 8.96 -1.48
C GLY A 91 -1.18 8.94 -3.01
N ALA A 92 -1.78 9.93 -3.67
CA ALA A 92 -1.69 10.07 -5.13
C ALA A 92 -0.22 10.12 -5.59
N GLU A 93 0.09 9.45 -6.70
CA GLU A 93 1.45 9.30 -7.26
C GLU A 93 2.50 8.75 -6.29
N ALA A 94 2.08 8.20 -5.15
CA ALA A 94 2.98 7.50 -4.24
C ALA A 94 3.31 6.10 -4.75
N GLY A 95 4.25 5.43 -4.08
CA GLY A 95 4.58 4.05 -4.39
C GLY A 95 5.02 3.27 -3.17
N VAL A 96 4.65 2.00 -3.12
CA VAL A 96 4.99 1.09 -2.03
C VAL A 96 5.66 -0.16 -2.57
N GLY A 97 6.88 -0.40 -2.09
CA GLY A 97 7.70 -1.58 -2.38
C GLY A 97 7.93 -2.47 -1.16
N ILE A 98 7.18 -2.27 -0.08
CA ILE A 98 7.15 -3.08 1.15
C ILE A 98 5.70 -3.37 1.51
N ALA A 99 5.45 -4.40 2.34
CA ALA A 99 4.12 -4.58 2.91
C ALA A 99 3.84 -3.46 3.92
N LEU A 100 2.59 -3.03 4.01
CA LEU A 100 2.08 -2.17 5.07
C LEU A 100 1.16 -3.01 5.97
N GLY A 101 1.29 -2.84 7.29
CA GLY A 101 0.28 -3.29 8.24
C GLY A 101 -0.95 -2.39 8.17
N ASP A 102 -1.66 -2.23 9.29
CA ASP A 102 -2.88 -1.43 9.36
C ASP A 102 -2.57 0.04 9.65
N GLU A 103 -3.48 0.92 9.22
CA GLU A 103 -3.45 2.37 9.54
C GLU A 103 -2.14 3.07 9.16
N CYS A 104 -1.51 2.61 8.08
CA CYS A 104 -0.34 3.24 7.50
C CYS A 104 -0.72 4.29 6.45
N VAL A 105 0.08 5.35 6.37
CA VAL A 105 -0.09 6.42 5.38
C VAL A 105 1.22 6.61 4.63
N VAL A 106 1.15 6.72 3.31
CA VAL A 106 2.26 7.13 2.46
C VAL A 106 1.91 8.46 1.80
N GLU A 107 2.72 9.47 2.05
CA GLU A 107 2.56 10.79 1.45
C GLU A 107 2.45 10.72 -0.07
N ALA A 108 1.62 11.60 -0.65
CA ALA A 108 1.53 11.76 -2.09
C ALA A 108 2.91 12.04 -2.73
N GLY A 109 3.19 11.41 -3.86
CA GLY A 109 4.46 11.55 -4.58
C GLY A 109 5.67 10.85 -3.93
N LEU A 110 5.51 10.20 -2.77
CA LEU A 110 6.59 9.44 -2.14
C LEU A 110 6.58 7.97 -2.60
N TYR A 111 7.68 7.54 -3.21
CA TYR A 111 7.93 6.12 -3.45
C TYR A 111 8.80 5.52 -2.35
N VAL A 112 8.25 4.61 -1.54
CA VAL A 112 8.95 3.84 -0.50
C VAL A 112 9.36 2.47 -1.08
N THR A 113 10.57 2.38 -1.60
CA THR A 113 11.16 1.09 -2.01
C THR A 113 11.75 0.35 -0.81
N ALA A 114 11.91 -0.97 -0.88
CA ALA A 114 12.52 -1.79 0.20
C ALA A 114 13.91 -1.32 0.65
N GLY A 115 14.70 -0.71 -0.25
CA GLY A 115 16.04 -0.18 0.04
C GLY A 115 16.07 1.27 0.50
N THR A 116 14.92 1.96 0.52
CA THR A 116 14.81 3.36 0.97
C THR A 116 15.32 3.46 2.40
N ARG A 117 16.25 4.39 2.64
CA ARG A 117 16.69 4.71 4.01
C ARG A 117 15.65 5.65 4.62
N VAL A 118 15.12 5.26 5.77
CA VAL A 118 14.04 5.96 6.47
C VAL A 118 14.55 6.39 7.84
N THR A 119 14.42 7.67 8.14
CA THR A 119 14.75 8.21 9.47
C THR A 119 13.57 8.05 10.42
N MET A 120 13.84 7.44 11.56
CA MET A 120 12.89 7.16 12.63
C MET A 120 12.79 8.35 13.62
N PRO A 121 11.80 8.38 14.52
CA PRO A 121 11.62 9.48 15.48
C PRO A 121 12.74 9.66 16.49
N ASP A 122 13.45 8.60 16.84
CA ASP A 122 14.66 8.62 17.68
C ASP A 122 15.93 9.03 16.90
N GLY A 123 15.81 9.23 15.58
CA GLY A 123 16.92 9.57 14.68
C GLY A 123 17.63 8.36 14.09
N GLU A 124 17.27 7.13 14.44
CA GLU A 124 17.80 5.93 13.80
C GLU A 124 17.47 5.91 12.30
N VAL A 125 18.37 5.37 11.48
CA VAL A 125 18.17 5.24 10.03
C VAL A 125 18.16 3.76 9.65
N VAL A 126 16.98 3.26 9.31
CA VAL A 126 16.75 1.87 8.92
C VAL A 126 16.43 1.76 7.43
N LYS A 127 16.50 0.56 6.85
CA LYS A 127 15.93 0.33 5.51
C LYS A 127 14.43 0.09 5.64
N ALA A 128 13.63 0.61 4.70
CA ALA A 128 12.18 0.46 4.74
C ALA A 128 11.70 -1.00 4.82
N ARG A 129 12.47 -1.96 4.28
CA ARG A 129 12.18 -3.40 4.44
C ARG A 129 12.08 -3.88 5.89
N GLU A 130 12.77 -3.21 6.81
CA GLU A 130 12.75 -3.52 8.25
C GLU A 130 11.44 -3.03 8.90
N LEU A 131 10.67 -2.19 8.20
CA LEU A 131 9.34 -1.70 8.58
C LEU A 131 8.21 -2.46 7.87
N SER A 132 8.53 -3.48 7.09
CA SER A 132 7.54 -4.18 6.26
C SER A 132 6.52 -4.90 7.13
N GLY A 133 5.23 -4.61 6.92
CA GLY A 133 4.12 -5.18 7.67
C GLY A 133 3.81 -4.47 9.00
N ALA A 134 4.58 -3.43 9.35
CA ALA A 134 4.31 -2.63 10.54
C ALA A 134 3.04 -1.76 10.36
N SER A 135 2.32 -1.53 11.45
CA SER A 135 1.11 -0.71 11.51
C SER A 135 1.37 0.69 12.06
N HIS A 136 0.44 1.61 11.82
CA HIS A 136 0.40 2.98 12.35
C HIS A 136 1.60 3.88 11.96
N ILE A 137 2.16 3.68 10.76
CA ILE A 137 3.30 4.47 10.26
C ILE A 137 2.85 5.47 9.20
N LEU A 138 3.24 6.74 9.36
CA LEU A 138 3.26 7.76 8.33
C LEU A 138 4.64 7.81 7.67
N PHE A 139 4.72 7.42 6.41
CA PHE A 139 5.88 7.65 5.55
C PHE A 139 5.74 9.00 4.85
N ARG A 140 6.73 9.87 5.03
CA ARG A 140 6.76 11.20 4.39
C ARG A 140 8.17 11.59 3.97
N ARG A 141 8.29 12.54 3.05
CA ARG A 141 9.52 13.24 2.73
C ARG A 141 9.52 14.60 3.41
N ASN A 142 10.51 14.84 4.24
CA ASN A 142 10.73 16.16 4.82
C ASN A 142 11.03 17.15 3.69
N SER A 143 10.18 18.15 3.49
CA SER A 143 10.31 19.09 2.38
C SER A 143 11.45 20.10 2.54
N VAL A 144 12.00 20.25 3.75
CA VAL A 144 13.15 21.12 4.01
C VAL A 144 14.46 20.37 3.79
N THR A 145 14.56 19.13 4.27
CA THR A 145 15.83 18.35 4.23
C THR A 145 15.90 17.33 3.09
N GLY A 146 14.76 16.98 2.49
CA GLY A 146 14.64 15.89 1.51
C GLY A 146 14.66 14.49 2.12
N THR A 147 14.83 14.36 3.44
CA THR A 147 14.91 13.07 4.14
C THR A 147 13.59 12.33 4.09
N VAL A 148 13.61 11.03 3.81
CA VAL A 148 12.43 10.16 3.99
C VAL A 148 12.33 9.76 5.45
N GLU A 149 11.18 9.96 6.05
CA GLU A 149 10.92 9.77 7.47
C GLU A 149 9.77 8.78 7.67
N ALA A 150 9.85 7.98 8.74
CA ALA A 150 8.72 7.24 9.31
C ALA A 150 8.33 7.93 10.62
N ARG A 151 7.06 8.30 10.74
CA ARG A 151 6.50 8.98 11.92
C ARG A 151 5.30 8.19 12.43
N PRO A 152 4.94 8.30 13.72
CA PRO A 152 3.66 7.80 14.21
C PRO A 152 2.51 8.42 13.42
N ASN A 153 1.58 7.60 12.93
CA ASN A 153 0.36 8.08 12.28
C ASN A 153 -0.75 8.44 13.28
N ASN A 154 -0.69 7.89 14.49
CA ASN A 154 -1.62 8.19 15.58
C ASN A 154 -0.93 8.06 16.95
N ALA A 155 -1.64 8.41 18.02
CA ALA A 155 -1.14 8.31 19.40
C ALA A 155 -1.05 6.87 19.93
N VAL A 156 -1.60 5.88 19.21
CA VAL A 156 -1.61 4.45 19.59
C VAL A 156 -0.28 3.77 19.24
N TRP A 157 0.58 4.43 18.47
CA TRP A 157 1.87 3.88 18.06
C TRP A 157 2.76 3.57 19.27
N GLY A 158 2.86 2.28 19.62
CA GLY A 158 3.62 1.73 20.75
C GLY A 158 5.15 1.73 20.56
N GLY A 159 5.64 2.36 19.49
CA GLY A 159 7.05 2.36 19.13
C GLY A 159 7.47 1.14 18.32
N LEU A 160 8.65 1.22 17.73
CA LEU A 160 9.12 0.26 16.75
C LEU A 160 9.95 -0.89 17.35
N ASN A 161 10.33 -0.81 18.63
CA ASN A 161 11.17 -1.82 19.28
C ASN A 161 10.52 -3.22 19.23
N GLU A 162 9.21 -3.33 19.42
CA GLU A 162 8.54 -4.63 19.31
C GLU A 162 8.51 -5.14 17.86
N VAL A 163 8.40 -4.26 16.87
CA VAL A 163 8.38 -4.63 15.44
C VAL A 163 9.78 -5.05 14.95
N LEU A 164 10.83 -4.31 15.33
CA LEU A 164 12.21 -4.61 14.94
C LEU A 164 12.80 -5.81 15.68
N HIS A 165 12.34 -6.11 16.89
CA HIS A 165 12.94 -7.14 17.75
C HIS A 165 12.06 -8.37 18.01
N SER A 166 10.83 -8.43 17.46
CA SER A 166 9.98 -9.63 17.52
C SER A 166 10.48 -10.81 16.69
N HIS A 167 11.54 -10.62 15.90
CA HIS A 167 12.18 -11.65 15.08
C HIS A 167 13.57 -12.09 15.58
N ASN A 168 13.96 -11.73 16.81
CA ASN A 168 15.16 -12.25 17.46
C ASN A 168 14.89 -13.49 18.32
#